data_AF-A0A8C8JAP7-F1
#
_entry.id   AF-A0A8C8JAP7-F1
#
_cell.length_a   1.000
_cell.length_b   1.000
_cell.length_c   1.000
_cell.angle_alpha   90.00
_cell.angle_beta   90.00
_cell.angle_gamma   90.00
#
_symmetry.space_group_name_H-M   'P 1'
#
loop_
_entity.id
_entity.type
_entity.pdbx_description
1 polymer ?
#
loop_
_entity_poly.entity_id
_entity_poly.type
_entity_poly.pdbx_seq_one_letter_code
_entity_poly.pdbx_strand_id
1 'polypeptide(L)'
;LDGRVFIYASENAEASEIQMMIAVEQQKAQFEAQLVHTFTDVCWDKCMDKLSSKLDSRTDTCLASCVERFIDTTLTITNRFTHMAQKGGMH
;
A
#
# COMPACT_ATOMS: atom_id res chain seq x y z
N LEU A 1 -1.90 37.18 -29.08
CA LEU A 1 -1.75 36.69 -27.69
C LEU A 1 -3.18 36.35 -27.23
N ASP A 2 -3.64 35.12 -26.99
CA ASP A 2 -2.86 33.93 -26.70
C ASP A 2 -3.69 32.62 -26.74
N GLY A 3 -4.29 32.28 -27.88
CA GLY A 3 -5.02 31.00 -28.03
C GLY A 3 -4.11 29.78 -28.04
N ARG A 4 -2.83 29.96 -28.40
CA ARG A 4 -1.85 28.85 -28.47
C ARG A 4 -1.31 28.50 -27.09
N VAL A 5 -1.02 29.46 -26.21
CA VAL A 5 -0.60 29.13 -24.83
C VAL A 5 -1.73 28.53 -24.01
N PHE A 6 -3.00 28.88 -24.28
CA PHE A 6 -4.13 28.21 -23.64
C PHE A 6 -4.15 26.70 -23.94
N ILE A 7 -3.88 26.31 -25.20
CA ILE A 7 -3.83 24.89 -25.60
C ILE A 7 -2.66 24.17 -24.91
N TYR A 8 -1.46 24.78 -24.87
CA TYR A 8 -0.30 24.19 -24.18
C TYR A 8 -0.51 24.06 -22.67
N ALA A 9 -1.18 25.02 -22.03
CA ALA A 9 -1.49 24.94 -20.60
C ALA A 9 -2.48 23.81 -20.29
N SER A 10 -3.48 23.59 -21.15
CA SER A 10 -4.43 22.47 -21.03
C SER A 10 -3.74 21.11 -21.19
N GLU A 11 -2.91 20.95 -22.22
CA GLU A 11 -2.18 19.69 -22.49
C GLU A 11 -1.20 19.35 -21.35
N ASN A 12 -0.53 20.35 -20.78
CA ASN A 12 0.34 20.15 -19.61
C ASN A 12 -0.45 19.78 -18.35
N ALA A 13 -1.65 20.34 -18.16
CA ALA A 13 -2.50 19.99 -17.02
C ALA A 13 -2.98 18.54 -17.13
N GLU A 14 -3.43 18.11 -18.31
CA GLU A 14 -3.81 16.71 -18.58
C GLU A 14 -2.61 15.76 -18.44
N ALA A 15 -1.44 16.12 -18.98
CA ALA A 15 -0.22 15.33 -18.85
C ALA A 15 0.23 15.20 -17.38
N SER A 16 0.03 16.25 -16.57
CA SER A 16 0.32 16.23 -15.12
C SER A 16 -0.63 15.30 -14.37
N GLU A 17 -1.93 15.35 -14.67
CA GLU A 17 -2.93 14.46 -14.08
C GLU A 17 -2.65 12.99 -14.40
N ILE A 18 -2.37 12.68 -15.66
CA ILE A 18 -2.02 11.33 -16.09
C ILE A 18 -0.74 10.85 -15.40
N GLN A 19 0.29 11.70 -15.29
CA GLN A 19 1.52 11.36 -14.56
C GLN A 19 1.26 11.05 -13.09
N MET A 20 0.37 11.80 -12.43
CA MET A 20 -0.03 11.50 -11.04
C MET A 20 -0.73 10.15 -10.92
N MET A 21 -1.68 9.84 -11.82
CA MET A 21 -2.36 8.54 -11.81
C MET A 21 -1.36 7.39 -12.03
N ILE A 22 -0.44 7.54 -12.99
CA ILE A 22 0.61 6.55 -13.22
C ILE A 22 1.47 6.36 -11.96
N ALA A 23 1.84 7.45 -11.28
CA ALA A 23 2.64 7.36 -10.06
C ALA A 23 1.89 6.62 -8.94
N VAL A 24 0.60 6.86 -8.76
CA VAL A 24 -0.24 6.16 -7.77
C VAL A 24 -0.30 4.67 -8.09
N GLU A 25 -0.58 4.29 -9.34
CA GLU A 25 -0.66 2.89 -9.74
C GLU A 25 0.70 2.18 -9.64
N GLN A 26 1.79 2.86 -9.97
CA GLN A 26 3.14 2.33 -9.78
C GLN A 26 3.45 2.09 -8.30
N GLN A 27 3.11 3.03 -7.42
CA GLN A 27 3.28 2.87 -5.97
C GLN A 27 2.47 1.70 -5.44
N LYS A 28 1.21 1.55 -5.87
CA LYS A 28 0.36 0.43 -5.51
C LYS A 28 0.96 -0.91 -5.95
N ALA A 29 1.40 -1.02 -7.21
CA ALA A 29 2.00 -2.24 -7.73
C ALA A 29 3.30 -2.62 -6.97
N GLN A 30 4.15 -1.63 -6.66
CA GLN A 30 5.36 -1.86 -5.87
C GLN A 30 5.04 -2.32 -4.44
N PHE A 31 4.04 -1.69 -3.82
CA PHE A 31 3.57 -2.04 -2.48
C PHE A 31 3.03 -3.48 -2.44
N GLU A 32 2.16 -3.85 -3.38
CA GLU A 32 1.63 -5.21 -3.50
C GLU A 32 2.76 -6.23 -3.69
N ALA A 33 3.72 -5.96 -4.57
CA ALA A 33 4.85 -6.86 -4.81
C ALA A 33 5.70 -7.08 -3.55
N GLN A 34 6.01 -6.02 -2.79
CA GLN A 34 6.85 -6.12 -1.59
C GLN A 34 6.10 -6.77 -0.42
N LEU A 35 4.82 -6.45 -0.25
CA LEU A 35 4.05 -6.95 0.87
C LEU A 35 3.59 -8.38 0.71
N VAL A 36 3.34 -8.86 -0.50
CA VAL A 36 2.97 -10.28 -0.70
C VAL A 36 4.05 -11.21 -0.15
N HIS A 37 5.33 -10.90 -0.38
CA HIS A 37 6.43 -11.67 0.22
C HIS A 37 6.46 -11.54 1.74
N THR A 38 6.32 -10.32 2.27
CA THR A 38 6.28 -10.08 3.72
C THR A 38 5.13 -10.82 4.41
N PHE A 39 3.94 -10.80 3.82
CA PHE A 39 2.77 -11.51 4.33
C PHE A 39 2.98 -13.01 4.29
N THR A 40 3.57 -13.52 3.20
CA THR A 40 3.89 -14.94 3.09
C THR A 40 4.81 -15.35 4.23
N ASP A 41 5.94 -14.66 4.43
CA ASP A 41 6.89 -15.03 5.48
C ASP A 41 6.27 -14.94 6.89
N VAL A 42 5.63 -13.82 7.22
CA VAL A 42 5.08 -13.60 8.56
C VAL A 42 3.89 -14.50 8.85
N CYS A 43 2.93 -14.59 7.93
CA CYS A 43 1.70 -15.34 8.18
C CYS A 43 1.90 -16.85 8.03
N TRP A 44 2.87 -17.28 7.23
CA TRP A 44 3.28 -18.68 7.17
C TRP A 44 3.73 -19.16 8.56
N ASP A 45 4.67 -18.46 9.17
CA ASP A 45 5.20 -18.81 10.50
C ASP A 45 4.15 -18.76 11.62
N LYS A 46 3.07 -17.99 11.44
CA LYS A 46 2.00 -17.85 12.45
C LYS A 46 0.85 -18.83 12.29
N CYS A 47 0.54 -19.22 11.05
CA CYS A 47 -0.70 -19.94 10.75
C CYS A 47 -0.48 -21.36 10.22
N MET A 48 0.70 -21.67 9.68
CA MET A 48 0.98 -22.98 9.08
C MET A 48 1.66 -23.93 10.07
N ASP A 49 0.87 -24.83 10.66
CA ASP A 49 1.38 -25.87 11.57
C ASP A 49 1.66 -27.21 10.87
N LYS A 50 0.83 -27.57 9.88
CA LYS A 50 0.90 -28.88 9.20
C LYS A 50 0.78 -28.71 7.70
N LEU A 51 1.59 -29.46 6.96
CA LEU A 51 1.51 -29.54 5.51
C LEU A 51 0.41 -30.53 5.13
N SER A 52 -0.57 -30.07 4.36
CA SER A 52 -1.68 -30.85 3.82
C SER A 52 -1.87 -30.49 2.35
N SER A 53 -2.56 -31.33 1.58
CA SER A 53 -2.89 -31.06 0.18
C SER A 53 -3.90 -29.92 0.01
N LYS A 54 -4.59 -29.53 1.10
CA LYS A 54 -5.52 -28.40 1.16
C LYS A 54 -5.41 -27.70 2.51
N LEU A 55 -5.64 -26.40 2.48
CA LEU A 55 -5.84 -25.57 3.68
C LEU A 55 -7.12 -26.02 4.38
N ASP A 56 -7.03 -26.30 5.68
CA ASP A 56 -8.22 -26.46 6.51
C ASP A 56 -8.83 -25.10 6.85
N SER A 57 -10.09 -25.09 7.30
CA SER A 57 -10.82 -23.84 7.56
C SER A 57 -10.18 -22.97 8.65
N ARG A 58 -9.47 -23.59 9.60
CA ARG A 58 -8.80 -22.86 10.68
C ARG A 58 -7.57 -22.14 10.13
N THR A 59 -6.77 -22.81 9.32
CA THR A 59 -5.59 -22.19 8.69
C THR A 59 -6.01 -21.10 7.71
N ASP A 60 -7.05 -21.32 6.90
CA ASP A 60 -7.60 -20.32 5.98
C ASP A 60 -8.06 -19.05 6.72
N THR A 61 -8.85 -19.21 7.79
CA THR A 61 -9.30 -18.10 8.64
C THR A 61 -8.11 -17.39 9.31
N CYS A 62 -7.09 -18.14 9.76
CA CYS A 62 -5.89 -17.58 10.36
C CYS A 62 -5.12 -16.70 9.37
N LEU A 63 -4.90 -17.17 8.14
CA LEU A 63 -4.19 -16.43 7.10
C LEU A 63 -4.91 -15.12 6.76
N ALA A 64 -6.23 -15.16 6.56
CA ALA A 64 -7.03 -13.96 6.31
C ALA A 64 -6.90 -12.94 7.47
N SER A 65 -7.11 -13.40 8.71
CA SER A 65 -6.98 -12.56 9.90
C SER A 65 -5.55 -12.03 10.09
N CYS A 66 -4.52 -12.81 9.74
CA CYS A 66 -3.13 -12.42 9.88
C CYS A 66 -2.79 -11.25 8.95
N VAL A 67 -3.18 -11.34 7.68
CA VAL A 67 -2.94 -10.29 6.69
C VAL A 67 -3.69 -9.00 7.07
N GLU A 68 -4.98 -9.10 7.40
CA GLU A 68 -5.78 -7.95 7.85
C GLU A 68 -5.15 -7.25 9.06
N ARG A 69 -4.78 -8.03 10.09
CA ARG A 69 -4.13 -7.48 11.30
C ARG A 69 -2.78 -6.85 11.01
N PHE A 70 -2.00 -7.42 10.09
CA PHE A 70 -0.71 -6.84 9.71
C PHE A 70 -0.91 -5.46 9.07
N ILE A 71 -1.86 -5.32 8.15
CA ILE A 71 -2.18 -4.05 7.48
C ILE A 71 -2.66 -3.03 8.52
N ASP A 72 -3.63 -3.39 9.36
CA ASP A 72 -4.19 -2.51 10.40
C ASP A 72 -3.11 -2.00 11.36
N THR A 73 -2.24 -2.91 11.80
CA THR A 73 -1.15 -2.59 12.73
C THR A 73 -0.12 -1.68 12.06
N THR A 74 0.27 -1.99 10.83
CA THR A 74 1.24 -1.19 10.06
C THR A 74 0.71 0.23 9.83
N LEU A 75 -0.55 0.37 9.44
CA LEU A 75 -1.20 1.67 9.24
C LEU A 75 -1.30 2.45 10.56
N THR A 76 -1.68 1.79 11.65
CA THR A 76 -1.78 2.41 12.98
C THR A 76 -0.43 2.95 13.44
N ILE A 77 0.63 2.15 13.30
CA ILE A 77 2.00 2.54 13.66
C ILE A 77 2.45 3.72 12.79
N THR A 78 2.29 3.61 11.47
CA THR A 78 2.67 4.66 10.51
C THR A 78 1.98 5.99 10.83
N ASN A 79 0.66 5.96 11.03
CA ASN A 79 -0.12 7.17 11.35
C ASN A 79 0.33 7.81 12.67
N ARG A 80 0.68 7.01 13.68
CA ARG A 80 1.24 7.53 14.94
C ARG A 80 2.57 8.24 14.70
N PHE A 81 3.48 7.66 13.93
CA PHE A 81 4.77 8.29 13.61
C PHE A 81 4.60 9.58 12.80
N THR A 82 3.74 9.58 11.77
CA THR A 82 3.44 10.78 10.99
C THR A 82 2.91 11.91 11.87
N HIS A 83 1.97 11.60 12.76
CA HIS A 83 1.42 12.59 13.70
C HIS A 83 2.46 13.09 14.70
N MET A 84 3.40 12.25 15.14
CA MET A 84 4.51 12.69 15.99
C MET A 84 5.50 13.58 15.24
N ALA A 85 5.86 13.23 14.00
CA ALA A 85 6.78 14.01 13.17
C ALA A 85 6.23 15.43 12.88
N GLN A 86 4.93 15.52 12.58
CA GLN A 86 4.25 16.81 12.37
C GLN A 86 4.27 17.70 13.62
N LYS A 87 4.12 17.11 14.82
CA LYS A 87 4.18 17.85 16.09
C LYS A 87 5.60 18.22 16.52
N GLY A 88 6.59 17.39 16.18
CA GLY A 88 8.01 17.63 16.50
C GLY A 88 8.68 18.69 15.62
N GLY A 89 8.15 18.99 14.42
CA GLY A 89 8.64 20.04 13.52
C GLY A 89 8.09 21.45 13.80
N MET A 90 7.36 21.64 14.90
CA MET A 90 6.79 22.93 15.34
C MET A 90 7.58 23.60 16.48
N HIS A 91 8.87 23.28 16.60
CA HIS A 91 9.85 23.96 17.45
C HIS A 91 11.11 24.30 16.67
#